data_AF-A0A842YJQ6-F1
#
_entry.id   AF-A0A842YJQ6-F1
#
_cell.length_a   1.000
_cell.length_b   1.000
_cell.length_c   1.000
_cell.angle_alpha   90.00
_cell.angle_beta   90.00
_cell.angle_gamma   90.00
#
_symmetry.space_group_name_H-M   'P 1'
#
loop_
_entity.id
_entity.type
_entity.pdbx_description
1 polymer ?
#
loop_
_entity_poly.entity_id
_entity_poly.type
_entity_poly.pdbx_seq_one_letter_code
_entity_poly.pdbx_strand_id
1 'polypeptide(L)'
;MNTMDVLSVTVMLALFILLLAFIFSAGLMTPIIGKKNLLFVVFIGFVAGTVGGAFLVSPVYDDIPEIARGIYISTEGGTETVTADVSAATDIVKLTEELRAQEGVVDVHSEGIVIKTDRFSEDRKRIIEDKISVIDSNITSWKVYTNGTIILQVKRGYNPVKALENLAEWLMYTGGINTRYSAVHLVVEVNPRNVDSVVSYLQARDIIVTGVKGPAEERVAALKSSLPAKSSIVLFCGVLGMLTGLAGVFIDSILGFVRGIYERYRGV
;
A
#
# COMPACT_ATOMS: atom_id res chain seq x y z
N MET A 1 -4.65 -10.57 2.37
CA MET A 1 -5.35 -9.92 1.24
C MET A 1 -5.06 -10.81 0.04
N ASN A 2 -6.07 -11.40 -0.60
CA ASN A 2 -5.85 -12.36 -1.69
C ASN A 2 -5.43 -11.59 -2.94
N THR A 3 -4.12 -11.43 -3.16
CA THR A 3 -3.58 -11.00 -4.43
C THR A 3 -3.98 -12.00 -5.51
N MET A 4 -4.54 -11.54 -6.61
CA MET A 4 -4.77 -12.44 -7.74
C MET A 4 -3.41 -12.79 -8.32
N ASP A 5 -3.10 -14.09 -8.37
CA ASP A 5 -1.85 -14.58 -8.95
C ASP A 5 -1.71 -14.06 -10.41
N VAL A 6 -0.48 -13.86 -10.89
CA VAL A 6 -0.15 -13.39 -12.25
C VAL A 6 -0.89 -14.22 -13.30
N LEU A 7 -1.10 -15.52 -13.02
CA LEU A 7 -1.93 -16.40 -13.85
C LEU A 7 -3.37 -15.90 -13.97
N SER A 8 -4.00 -15.53 -12.86
CA SER A 8 -5.38 -15.05 -12.82
C SER A 8 -5.54 -13.71 -13.54
N VAL A 9 -4.59 -12.79 -13.34
CA VAL A 9 -4.52 -11.52 -14.09
C VAL A 9 -4.46 -11.77 -15.60
N THR A 10 -3.58 -12.68 -16.01
CA THR A 10 -3.41 -13.05 -17.43
C THR A 10 -4.69 -13.63 -18.02
N VAL A 11 -5.35 -14.54 -17.28
CA VAL A 11 -6.61 -15.17 -17.72
C VAL A 11 -7.73 -14.13 -17.86
N MET A 12 -7.89 -13.21 -16.90
CA MET A 12 -8.93 -12.17 -16.99
C MET A 12 -8.72 -11.23 -18.17
N LEU A 13 -7.47 -10.82 -18.44
CA LEU A 13 -7.16 -10.01 -19.62
C LEU A 13 -7.44 -10.78 -20.93
N ALA A 14 -7.08 -12.06 -20.99
CA ALA A 14 -7.39 -12.90 -22.15
C ALA A 14 -8.90 -13.04 -22.37
N LEU A 15 -9.69 -13.22 -21.31
CA LEU A 15 -11.15 -13.26 -21.38
C LEU A 15 -11.74 -11.93 -21.84
N PHE A 16 -11.16 -10.79 -21.42
CA PHE A 16 -11.61 -9.48 -21.87
C PHE A 16 -11.35 -9.28 -23.37
N ILE A 17 -10.18 -9.70 -23.86
CA ILE A 17 -9.87 -9.68 -25.30
C ILE A 17 -10.82 -10.58 -26.08
N LEU A 18 -11.14 -11.76 -25.56
CA LEU A 18 -12.12 -12.67 -26.17
C LEU A 18 -13.50 -12.02 -26.23
N LEU A 19 -13.92 -11.34 -25.17
CA LEU A 19 -15.17 -10.56 -25.14
C LEU A 19 -15.18 -9.45 -26.20
N LEU A 20 -14.07 -8.72 -26.38
CA LEU A 20 -13.95 -7.73 -27.46
C LEU A 20 -14.03 -8.39 -28.85
N ALA A 21 -13.38 -9.54 -29.05
CA ALA A 21 -13.47 -10.28 -30.32
C ALA A 21 -14.92 -10.75 -30.60
N PHE A 22 -15.66 -11.12 -29.57
CA PHE A 22 -17.09 -11.45 -29.70
C PHE A 22 -17.92 -10.23 -30.11
N ILE A 23 -17.71 -9.07 -29.48
CA ILE A 23 -18.38 -7.81 -29.86
C ILE A 23 -18.04 -7.43 -31.32
N PHE A 24 -16.78 -7.58 -31.71
CA PHE A 24 -16.33 -7.36 -33.09
C PHE A 24 -17.08 -8.28 -34.07
N SER A 25 -17.16 -9.58 -33.75
CA SER A 25 -17.87 -10.56 -34.58
C SER A 25 -19.36 -10.27 -34.71
N ALA A 26 -20.02 -9.84 -33.63
CA ALA A 26 -21.40 -9.38 -33.69
C ALA A 26 -21.57 -8.16 -34.61
N GLY A 27 -20.62 -7.22 -34.57
CA GLY A 27 -20.58 -6.08 -35.49
C GLY A 27 -20.51 -6.50 -36.96
N LEU A 28 -19.70 -7.52 -37.29
CA LEU A 28 -19.58 -8.06 -38.66
C LEU A 28 -20.89 -8.60 -39.25
N MET A 29 -21.81 -9.10 -38.42
CA MET A 29 -23.09 -9.64 -38.89
C MET A 29 -24.13 -8.54 -39.22
N THR A 30 -23.84 -7.30 -38.85
CA THR A 30 -24.80 -6.18 -38.89
C THR A 30 -24.99 -5.54 -40.27
N PRO A 31 -23.97 -5.43 -41.15
CA PRO A 31 -24.13 -4.92 -42.52
C PRO A 31 -25.23 -5.64 -43.31
N ILE A 32 -25.52 -6.90 -42.99
CA ILE A 32 -26.55 -7.72 -43.64
C ILE A 32 -27.98 -7.24 -43.29
N ILE A 33 -28.16 -6.50 -42.19
CA ILE A 33 -29.47 -6.30 -41.53
C ILE A 33 -29.95 -4.82 -41.55
N GLY A 34 -29.14 -3.89 -42.07
CA GLY A 34 -29.56 -2.52 -42.40
C GLY A 34 -29.23 -1.44 -41.34
N LYS A 35 -29.23 -0.16 -41.77
CA LYS A 35 -28.70 1.01 -41.03
C LYS A 35 -29.31 1.25 -39.64
N LYS A 36 -30.52 0.76 -39.35
CA LYS A 36 -31.16 0.87 -38.03
C LYS A 36 -30.46 0.02 -36.95
N ASN A 37 -29.71 -0.99 -37.34
CA ASN A 37 -29.04 -1.90 -36.40
C ASN A 37 -27.66 -1.42 -35.96
N LEU A 38 -27.12 -0.35 -36.59
CA LEU A 38 -25.84 0.26 -36.18
C LEU A 38 -25.90 0.75 -34.72
N LEU A 39 -26.98 1.46 -34.35
CA LEU A 39 -27.18 1.97 -32.99
C LEU A 39 -27.25 0.83 -31.97
N PHE A 40 -27.84 -0.30 -32.37
CA PHE A 40 -27.99 -1.48 -31.53
C PHE A 40 -26.64 -2.15 -31.24
N VAL A 41 -25.77 -2.27 -32.25
CA VAL A 41 -24.40 -2.79 -32.08
C VAL A 41 -23.58 -1.88 -31.18
N VAL A 42 -23.66 -0.58 -31.38
CA VAL A 42 -22.98 0.42 -30.54
C VAL A 42 -23.42 0.29 -29.08
N PHE A 43 -24.72 0.17 -28.85
CA PHE A 43 -25.27 0.02 -27.50
C PHE A 43 -24.88 -1.31 -26.84
N ILE A 44 -24.99 -2.43 -27.58
CA ILE A 44 -24.56 -3.74 -27.07
C ILE A 44 -23.06 -3.77 -26.78
N GLY A 45 -22.24 -3.23 -27.68
CA GLY A 45 -20.80 -3.12 -27.49
C GLY A 45 -20.45 -2.31 -26.25
N PHE A 46 -21.17 -1.21 -26.01
CA PHE A 46 -21.01 -0.43 -24.78
C PHE A 46 -21.39 -1.22 -23.53
N VAL A 47 -22.57 -1.86 -23.50
CA VAL A 47 -23.03 -2.63 -22.34
C VAL A 47 -22.09 -3.81 -22.07
N ALA A 48 -21.78 -4.61 -23.08
CA ALA A 48 -20.89 -5.76 -22.96
C ALA A 48 -19.48 -5.34 -22.56
N GLY A 49 -18.95 -4.25 -23.12
CA GLY A 49 -17.66 -3.67 -22.75
C GLY A 49 -17.63 -3.16 -21.31
N THR A 50 -18.72 -2.55 -20.83
CA THR A 50 -18.84 -2.07 -19.44
C THR A 50 -18.90 -3.25 -18.48
N VAL A 51 -19.68 -4.29 -18.79
CA VAL A 51 -19.77 -5.52 -17.98
C VAL A 51 -18.42 -6.24 -17.96
N GLY A 52 -17.77 -6.43 -19.11
CA GLY A 52 -16.43 -6.99 -19.21
C GLY A 52 -15.40 -6.15 -18.45
N GLY A 53 -15.49 -4.82 -18.53
CA GLY A 53 -14.65 -3.90 -17.76
C GLY A 53 -14.83 -4.09 -16.25
N ALA A 54 -16.08 -4.20 -15.78
CA ALA A 54 -16.38 -4.36 -14.36
C ALA A 54 -15.88 -5.69 -13.78
N PHE A 55 -16.08 -6.80 -14.50
CA PHE A 55 -15.79 -8.15 -13.99
C PHE A 55 -14.40 -8.69 -14.35
N LEU A 56 -13.77 -8.20 -15.43
CA LEU A 56 -12.49 -8.73 -15.92
C LEU A 56 -11.35 -7.72 -15.77
N VAL A 57 -11.58 -6.45 -16.10
CA VAL A 57 -10.52 -5.42 -16.04
C VAL A 57 -10.43 -4.80 -14.64
N SER A 58 -11.55 -4.60 -13.97
CA SER A 58 -11.57 -3.93 -12.67
C SER A 58 -10.86 -4.69 -11.54
N PRO A 59 -10.93 -6.04 -11.47
CA PRO A 59 -10.09 -6.80 -10.53
C PRO A 59 -8.60 -6.67 -10.85
N VAL A 60 -8.20 -6.79 -12.12
CA VAL A 60 -6.80 -6.56 -12.55
C VAL A 60 -6.31 -5.17 -12.17
N TYR A 61 -7.18 -4.17 -12.29
CA TYR A 61 -6.85 -2.79 -11.98
C TYR A 61 -6.52 -2.57 -10.50
N ASP A 62 -7.21 -3.28 -9.60
CA ASP A 62 -6.95 -3.21 -8.16
C ASP A 62 -5.56 -3.77 -7.80
N ASP A 63 -5.03 -4.70 -8.61
CA ASP A 63 -3.74 -5.36 -8.40
C ASP A 63 -2.53 -4.63 -9.02
N ILE A 64 -2.75 -3.64 -9.88
CA ILE A 64 -1.66 -2.86 -10.53
C ILE A 64 -0.64 -2.32 -9.51
N PRO A 65 -1.04 -1.70 -8.39
CA PRO A 65 -0.09 -1.19 -7.40
C PRO A 65 0.83 -2.29 -6.83
N GLU A 66 0.31 -3.49 -6.59
CA GLU A 66 1.09 -4.60 -6.03
C GLU A 66 2.05 -5.21 -7.07
N ILE A 67 1.61 -5.33 -8.33
CA ILE A 67 2.48 -5.75 -9.43
C ILE A 67 3.64 -4.75 -9.60
N ALA A 68 3.32 -3.45 -9.56
CA ALA A 68 4.32 -2.40 -9.63
C ALA A 68 5.28 -2.43 -8.43
N ARG A 69 4.77 -2.69 -7.22
CA ARG A 69 5.57 -2.89 -6.00
C ARG A 69 6.65 -3.96 -6.21
N GLY A 70 6.30 -5.12 -6.75
CA GLY A 70 7.25 -6.20 -7.06
C GLY A 70 8.36 -5.78 -8.05
N ILE A 71 8.03 -4.94 -9.03
CA ILE A 71 9.00 -4.38 -10.00
C ILE A 71 9.91 -3.36 -9.31
N TYR A 72 9.35 -2.45 -8.50
CA TYR A 72 10.12 -1.44 -7.78
C TYR A 72 11.07 -2.07 -6.76
N ILE A 73 10.62 -3.06 -5.99
CA ILE A 73 11.44 -3.88 -5.08
C ILE A 73 12.63 -4.54 -5.81
N SER A 74 12.46 -4.86 -7.09
CA SER A 74 13.49 -5.53 -7.90
C SER A 74 14.47 -4.56 -8.56
N THR A 75 14.07 -3.30 -8.75
CA THR A 75 14.80 -2.32 -9.60
C THR A 75 15.39 -1.17 -8.81
N GLU A 76 14.73 -0.73 -7.74
CA GLU A 76 15.21 0.34 -6.88
C GLU A 76 16.06 -0.23 -5.74
N GLY A 77 17.28 0.28 -5.61
CA GLY A 77 18.13 0.03 -4.45
C GLY A 77 17.73 0.97 -3.31
N GLY A 78 17.59 0.44 -2.11
CA GLY A 78 17.23 1.20 -0.91
C GLY A 78 16.80 0.27 0.22
N THR A 79 16.67 0.82 1.43
CA THR A 79 16.04 0.14 2.57
C THR A 79 14.61 0.65 2.74
N GLU A 80 13.71 -0.25 3.09
CA GLU A 80 12.36 0.03 3.55
C GLU A 80 12.35 0.08 5.08
N THR A 81 11.43 0.84 5.63
CA THR A 81 11.29 1.09 7.06
C THR A 81 9.96 0.53 7.53
N VAL A 82 10.00 -0.50 8.37
CA VAL A 82 8.84 -1.06 9.06
C VAL A 82 8.76 -0.46 10.46
N THR A 83 7.65 0.20 10.76
CA THR A 83 7.37 0.77 12.09
C THR A 83 6.36 -0.10 12.84
N ALA A 84 6.58 -0.31 14.13
CA ALA A 84 5.72 -1.13 14.96
C ALA A 84 5.63 -0.63 16.40
N ASP A 85 4.46 -0.75 17.01
CA ASP A 85 4.26 -0.47 18.43
C ASP A 85 4.33 -1.77 19.22
N VAL A 86 5.32 -1.86 20.11
CA VAL A 86 5.57 -3.04 20.95
C VAL A 86 5.21 -2.69 22.39
N SER A 87 4.40 -3.53 23.04
CA SER A 87 4.15 -3.40 24.48
C SER A 87 5.46 -3.48 25.25
N ALA A 88 5.66 -2.60 26.24
CA ALA A 88 6.86 -2.66 27.07
C ALA A 88 6.91 -3.90 27.98
N ALA A 89 5.81 -4.66 28.09
CA ALA A 89 5.80 -5.96 28.77
C ALA A 89 6.51 -7.06 27.95
N THR A 90 6.71 -6.85 26.66
CA THR A 90 7.49 -7.74 25.80
C THR A 90 8.98 -7.55 26.06
N ASP A 91 9.78 -8.61 25.95
CA ASP A 91 11.24 -8.51 25.98
C ASP A 91 11.75 -7.82 24.71
N ILE A 92 11.80 -6.49 24.74
CA ILE A 92 12.20 -5.65 23.60
C ILE A 92 13.65 -5.88 23.21
N VAL A 93 14.52 -6.22 24.18
CA VAL A 93 15.94 -6.48 23.91
C VAL A 93 16.07 -7.75 23.08
N LYS A 94 15.44 -8.84 23.55
CA LYS A 94 15.43 -10.11 22.82
C LYS A 94 14.75 -9.97 21.46
N LEU A 95 13.63 -9.26 21.38
CA LEU A 95 12.95 -9.00 20.11
C LEU A 95 13.86 -8.26 19.12
N THR A 96 14.59 -7.24 19.59
CA THR A 96 15.52 -6.47 18.77
C THR A 96 16.66 -7.36 18.25
N GLU A 97 17.19 -8.25 19.08
CA GLU A 97 18.23 -9.22 18.69
C GLU A 97 17.70 -10.24 17.67
N GLU A 98 16.51 -10.80 17.90
CA GLU A 98 15.88 -11.74 16.96
C GLU A 98 15.58 -11.08 15.61
N LEU A 99 15.12 -9.82 15.60
CA LEU A 99 14.88 -9.07 14.37
C LEU A 99 16.18 -8.76 13.62
N ARG A 100 17.26 -8.37 14.32
CA ARG A 100 18.57 -8.16 13.68
C ARG A 100 19.15 -9.42 13.07
N ALA A 101 18.78 -10.59 13.58
CA ALA A 101 19.19 -11.88 13.05
C ALA A 101 18.35 -12.34 11.84
N GLN A 102 17.25 -11.66 11.52
CA GLN A 102 16.42 -11.97 10.35
C GLN A 102 17.14 -11.61 9.05
N GLU A 103 16.96 -12.44 8.04
CA GLU A 103 17.48 -12.16 6.70
C GLU A 103 16.89 -10.87 6.15
N GLY A 104 17.78 -10.00 5.66
CA GLY A 104 17.42 -8.74 5.03
C GLY A 104 17.15 -7.59 6.00
N VAL A 105 17.23 -7.78 7.32
CA VAL A 105 17.20 -6.67 8.28
C VAL A 105 18.57 -5.98 8.32
N VAL A 106 18.56 -4.66 8.16
CA VAL A 106 19.76 -3.80 8.11
C VAL A 106 20.01 -3.13 9.46
N ASP A 107 18.96 -2.59 10.07
CA ASP A 107 19.04 -2.01 11.41
C ASP A 107 17.72 -2.16 12.16
N VAL A 108 17.81 -2.14 13.49
CA VAL A 108 16.65 -2.10 14.39
C VAL A 108 16.94 -1.12 15.51
N HIS A 109 16.08 -0.12 15.67
CA HIS A 109 16.18 0.87 16.72
C HIS A 109 14.81 1.34 17.22
N SER A 110 14.80 2.03 18.36
CA SER A 110 13.59 2.64 18.93
C SER A 110 13.59 4.13 18.60
N GLU A 111 12.49 4.65 18.06
CA GLU A 111 12.31 6.09 17.83
C GLU A 111 11.65 6.80 19.02
N GLY A 112 10.85 6.08 19.80
CA GLY A 112 10.17 6.69 20.94
C GLY A 112 9.46 5.71 21.85
N ILE A 113 9.04 6.24 23.00
CA ILE A 113 8.30 5.52 24.03
C ILE A 113 7.05 6.33 24.34
N VAL A 114 5.90 5.67 24.34
CA VAL A 114 4.63 6.23 24.78
C VAL A 114 4.27 5.62 26.12
N ILE A 115 4.01 6.47 27.12
CA ILE A 115 3.64 6.06 28.47
C ILE A 115 2.29 6.68 28.80
N LYS A 116 1.37 5.84 29.29
CA LYS A 116 0.09 6.24 29.85
C LYS A 116 0.13 6.06 31.35
N THR A 117 -0.21 7.13 32.05
CA THR A 117 -0.15 7.25 33.50
C THR A 117 -1.47 7.79 34.04
N ASP A 118 -1.57 7.90 35.37
CA ASP A 118 -2.64 8.66 36.00
C ASP A 118 -2.60 10.15 35.59
N ARG A 119 -3.75 10.83 35.63
CA ARG A 119 -3.80 12.27 35.35
C ARG A 119 -3.09 13.04 36.46
N PHE A 120 -2.45 14.16 36.10
CA PHE A 120 -1.74 15.01 37.03
C PHE A 120 -1.94 16.50 36.71
N SER A 121 -1.60 17.38 37.65
CA SER A 121 -1.75 18.84 37.50
C SER A 121 -0.72 19.45 36.54
N GLU A 122 -0.98 20.66 36.04
CA GLU A 122 -0.02 21.41 35.21
C GLU A 122 1.29 21.74 35.97
N ASP A 123 1.22 21.95 37.28
CA ASP A 123 2.43 22.15 38.08
C ASP A 123 3.26 20.87 38.15
N ARG A 124 2.60 19.73 38.28
CA ARG A 124 3.28 18.43 38.24
C ARG A 124 3.88 18.15 36.87
N LYS A 125 3.18 18.50 35.79
CA LYS A 125 3.71 18.44 34.41
C LYS A 125 5.04 19.20 34.31
N ARG A 126 5.09 20.45 34.78
CA ARG A 126 6.31 21.27 34.71
C ARG A 126 7.49 20.64 35.47
N ILE A 127 7.23 20.03 36.62
CA ILE A 127 8.26 19.29 37.38
C ILE A 127 8.74 18.06 36.59
N ILE A 128 7.83 17.31 35.98
CA ILE A 128 8.18 16.15 35.14
C ILE A 128 9.06 16.62 33.96
N GLU A 129 8.65 17.66 33.24
CA GLU A 129 9.39 18.20 32.09
C GLU A 129 10.79 18.72 32.47
N ASP A 130 10.95 19.34 33.65
CA ASP A 130 12.25 19.81 34.14
C ASP A 130 13.19 18.67 34.57
N LYS A 131 12.63 17.55 35.06
CA LYS A 131 13.42 16.46 35.65
C LYS A 131 13.68 15.28 34.72
N ILE A 132 12.95 15.11 33.62
CA ILE A 132 13.12 13.96 32.70
C ILE A 132 14.57 13.75 32.28
N SER A 133 15.31 14.79 31.88
CA SER A 133 16.71 14.68 31.45
C SER A 133 17.69 14.37 32.59
N VAL A 134 17.30 14.67 33.84
CA VAL A 134 18.07 14.36 35.04
C VAL A 134 17.83 12.91 35.47
N ILE A 135 16.61 12.41 35.29
CA ILE A 135 16.23 11.02 35.59
C ILE A 135 16.98 10.06 34.66
N ASP A 136 17.01 10.37 33.37
CA ASP A 136 17.79 9.61 32.40
C ASP A 136 18.37 10.53 31.32
N SER A 137 19.70 10.66 31.31
CA SER A 137 20.42 11.51 30.36
C SER A 137 20.44 10.97 28.92
N ASN A 138 19.87 9.78 28.70
CA ASN A 138 19.67 9.20 27.38
C ASN A 138 18.31 9.55 26.78
N ILE A 139 17.41 10.18 27.54
CA ILE A 139 16.18 10.76 26.99
C ILE A 139 16.53 12.08 26.31
N THR A 140 16.27 12.19 25.02
CA THR A 140 16.68 13.33 24.18
C THR A 140 15.57 14.34 23.97
N SER A 141 14.30 13.90 23.97
CA SER A 141 13.15 14.77 23.84
C SER A 141 11.93 14.19 24.55
N TRP A 142 10.99 15.05 24.93
CA TRP A 142 9.78 14.65 25.62
C TRP A 142 8.60 15.58 25.34
N LYS A 143 7.39 15.02 25.43
CA LYS A 143 6.11 15.76 25.46
C LYS A 143 5.25 15.19 26.57
N VAL A 144 4.87 16.03 27.52
CA VAL A 144 4.07 15.64 28.69
C VAL A 144 2.70 16.28 28.61
N TYR A 145 1.65 15.48 28.81
CA TYR A 145 0.26 15.92 28.80
C TYR A 145 -0.40 15.56 30.13
N THR A 146 -1.10 16.53 30.73
CA THR A 146 -1.81 16.38 32.02
C THR A 146 -2.94 15.35 32.00
N ASN A 147 -3.36 14.91 30.81
CA ASN A 147 -4.23 13.75 30.65
C ASN A 147 -3.56 12.40 30.97
N GLY A 148 -2.30 12.40 31.40
CA GLY A 148 -1.53 11.22 31.75
C GLY A 148 -0.71 10.64 30.59
N THR A 149 -0.55 11.35 29.47
CA THR A 149 0.25 10.87 28.33
C THR A 149 1.64 11.47 28.38
N ILE A 150 2.66 10.64 28.28
CA ILE A 150 4.06 11.06 28.17
C ILE A 150 4.64 10.38 26.92
N ILE A 151 5.27 11.17 26.05
CA ILE A 151 5.95 10.69 24.85
C ILE A 151 7.42 11.07 25.01
N LEU A 152 8.32 10.11 24.83
CA LEU A 152 9.76 10.27 25.01
C LEU A 152 10.50 9.79 23.76
N GLN A 153 11.68 10.35 23.52
CA GLN A 153 12.65 9.80 22.60
C GLN A 153 13.94 9.47 23.35
N VAL A 154 14.57 8.36 22.98
CA VAL A 154 15.84 7.92 23.57
C VAL A 154 16.95 7.94 22.53
N LYS A 155 18.21 8.06 22.97
CA LYS A 155 19.37 7.95 22.07
C LYS A 155 19.37 6.61 21.34
N ARG A 156 19.78 6.63 20.06
CA ARG A 156 19.94 5.42 19.24
C ARG A 156 20.90 4.45 19.94
N GLY A 157 20.51 3.18 20.03
CA GLY A 157 21.27 2.13 20.70
C GLY A 157 21.11 2.07 22.22
N TYR A 158 20.40 3.02 22.85
CA TYR A 158 20.02 2.91 24.26
C TYR A 158 18.83 1.97 24.44
N ASN A 159 18.77 1.27 25.57
CA ASN A 159 17.66 0.38 25.89
C ASN A 159 16.44 1.21 26.34
N PRO A 160 15.35 1.25 25.55
CA PRO A 160 14.16 2.04 25.89
C PRO A 160 13.46 1.54 27.16
N VAL A 161 13.59 0.26 27.50
CA VAL A 161 13.00 -0.33 28.72
C VAL A 161 13.62 0.30 29.97
N LYS A 162 14.93 0.56 29.97
CA LYS A 162 15.61 1.21 31.10
C LYS A 162 15.13 2.65 31.31
N ALA A 163 14.98 3.42 30.23
CA ALA A 163 14.42 4.78 30.32
C ALA A 163 13.00 4.75 30.90
N LEU A 164 12.19 3.78 30.46
CA LEU A 164 10.83 3.59 30.95
C LEU A 164 10.80 3.24 32.44
N GLU A 165 11.61 2.27 32.88
CA GLU A 165 11.71 1.84 34.28
C GLU A 165 12.13 3.00 35.19
N ASN A 166 13.23 3.69 34.85
CA ASN A 166 13.73 4.83 35.61
C ASN A 166 12.66 5.93 35.78
N LEU A 167 11.95 6.25 34.70
CA LEU A 167 10.90 7.26 34.76
C LEU A 167 9.67 6.78 35.53
N ALA A 168 9.22 5.54 35.33
CA ALA A 168 8.06 4.98 36.00
C ALA A 168 8.28 4.92 37.53
N GLU A 169 9.45 4.48 37.97
CA GLU A 169 9.84 4.49 39.39
C GLU A 169 9.84 5.90 39.95
N TRP A 170 10.46 6.85 39.26
CA TRP A 170 10.51 8.24 39.72
C TRP A 170 9.12 8.88 39.82
N LEU A 171 8.24 8.64 38.84
CA LEU A 171 6.86 9.13 38.84
C LEU A 171 6.06 8.58 40.03
N MET A 172 6.24 7.29 40.33
CA MET A 172 5.60 6.64 41.47
C MET A 172 6.14 7.19 42.80
N TYR A 173 7.46 7.25 42.98
CA TYR A 173 8.06 7.67 44.26
C TYR A 173 7.86 9.15 44.58
N THR A 174 7.86 10.02 43.58
CA THR A 174 7.81 11.47 43.81
C THR A 174 6.42 12.09 43.65
N GLY A 175 5.44 11.32 43.18
CA GLY A 175 4.10 11.84 42.90
C GLY A 175 2.96 10.85 43.01
N GLY A 176 3.22 9.59 43.35
CA GLY A 176 2.19 8.54 43.40
C GLY A 176 1.49 8.31 42.05
N ILE A 177 2.15 8.64 40.94
CA ILE A 177 1.60 8.51 39.59
C ILE A 177 1.92 7.12 39.08
N ASN A 178 0.91 6.30 38.84
CA ASN A 178 1.11 4.94 38.35
C ASN A 178 1.16 4.91 36.83
N THR A 179 2.04 4.09 36.28
CA THR A 179 2.05 3.73 34.86
C THR A 179 1.02 2.66 34.60
N ARG A 180 0.07 2.95 33.70
CA ARG A 180 -1.00 2.03 33.30
C ARG A 180 -0.65 1.20 32.08
N TYR A 181 0.00 1.84 31.11
CA TYR A 181 0.37 1.22 29.84
C TYR A 181 1.61 1.90 29.29
N SER A 182 2.44 1.15 28.59
CA SER A 182 3.58 1.72 27.86
C SER A 182 3.85 0.92 26.59
N ALA A 183 4.25 1.64 25.56
CA ALA A 183 4.60 1.09 24.26
C ALA A 183 5.92 1.71 23.79
N VAL A 184 6.72 0.91 23.11
CA VAL A 184 7.93 1.33 22.42
C VAL A 184 7.67 1.31 20.93
N HIS A 185 7.93 2.45 20.29
CA HIS A 185 7.86 2.62 18.85
C HIS A 185 9.16 2.11 18.23
N LEU A 186 9.10 0.90 17.69
CA LEU A 186 10.20 0.21 17.06
C LEU A 186 10.25 0.55 15.57
N VAL A 187 11.47 0.75 15.08
CA VAL A 187 11.78 0.99 13.68
C VAL A 187 12.75 -0.08 13.20
N VAL A 188 12.37 -0.79 12.15
CA VAL A 188 13.14 -1.86 11.52
C VAL A 188 13.45 -1.42 10.09
N GLU A 189 14.72 -1.20 9.80
CA GLU A 189 15.22 -0.96 8.45
C GLU A 189 15.47 -2.33 7.78
N VAL A 190 14.82 -2.59 6.65
CA VAL A 190 14.78 -3.90 5.99
C VAL A 190 15.01 -3.73 4.49
N ASN A 191 15.67 -4.69 3.86
CA ASN A 191 15.71 -4.81 2.42
C ASN A 191 14.28 -4.98 1.86
N PRO A 192 13.93 -4.30 0.75
CA PRO A 192 12.57 -4.31 0.20
C PRO A 192 12.00 -5.72 -0.04
N ARG A 193 12.85 -6.69 -0.40
CA ARG A 193 12.46 -8.09 -0.65
C ARG A 193 12.04 -8.86 0.60
N ASN A 194 12.44 -8.41 1.79
CA ASN A 194 12.24 -9.11 3.06
C ASN A 194 11.19 -8.43 3.95
N VAL A 195 10.62 -7.30 3.51
CA VAL A 195 9.59 -6.54 4.26
C VAL A 195 8.43 -7.43 4.66
N ASP A 196 7.85 -8.19 3.74
CA ASP A 196 6.68 -9.02 4.03
C ASP A 196 7.00 -10.15 5.01
N SER A 197 8.23 -10.68 5.00
CA SER A 197 8.70 -11.66 5.98
C SER A 197 8.79 -11.06 7.38
N VAL A 198 9.38 -9.87 7.49
CA VAL A 198 9.50 -9.15 8.77
C VAL A 198 8.12 -8.75 9.31
N VAL A 199 7.24 -8.23 8.46
CA VAL A 199 5.86 -7.88 8.83
C VAL A 199 5.11 -9.12 9.34
N SER A 200 5.21 -10.24 8.62
CA SER A 200 4.58 -11.50 9.04
C SER A 200 5.13 -12.02 10.36
N TYR A 201 6.45 -11.92 10.57
CA TYR A 201 7.11 -12.31 11.80
C TYR A 201 6.64 -11.47 13.02
N LEU A 202 6.47 -10.16 12.84
CA LEU A 202 5.96 -9.26 13.88
C LEU A 202 4.49 -9.57 14.20
N GLN A 203 3.64 -9.72 13.18
CA GLN A 203 2.22 -10.03 13.34
C GLN A 203 1.99 -11.38 14.01
N ALA A 204 2.81 -12.39 13.72
CA ALA A 204 2.75 -13.70 14.35
C ALA A 204 3.04 -13.68 15.87
N ARG A 205 3.57 -12.58 16.40
CA ARG A 205 3.86 -12.35 17.83
C ARG A 205 2.92 -11.33 18.47
N ASP A 206 1.77 -11.06 17.83
CA ASP A 206 0.80 -10.07 18.28
C ASP A 206 1.38 -8.64 18.38
N ILE A 207 2.43 -8.34 17.60
CA ILE A 207 3.01 -6.98 17.50
C ILE A 207 2.29 -6.21 16.41
N ILE A 208 1.86 -4.99 16.74
CA ILE A 208 1.09 -4.13 15.83
C ILE A 208 2.06 -3.37 14.94
N VAL A 209 2.07 -3.71 13.65
CA VAL A 209 2.76 -2.92 12.62
C VAL A 209 1.97 -1.65 12.34
N THR A 210 2.57 -0.49 12.59
CA THR A 210 1.95 0.83 12.43
C THR A 210 2.11 1.39 11.02
N GLY A 211 3.08 0.90 10.25
CA GLY A 211 3.26 1.29 8.86
C GLY A 211 4.56 0.78 8.23
N VAL A 212 4.59 0.78 6.91
CA VAL A 212 5.77 0.48 6.07
C VAL A 212 6.02 1.71 5.20
N LYS A 213 7.27 2.17 5.12
CA LYS A 213 7.68 3.35 4.33
C LYS A 213 9.03 3.12 3.67
N GLY A 214 9.18 3.62 2.45
CA GLY A 214 10.46 3.67 1.76
C GLY A 214 10.27 3.91 0.27
N PRO A 215 11.36 3.89 -0.52
CA PRO A 215 11.35 4.32 -1.91
C PRO A 215 10.33 3.56 -2.77
N ALA A 216 10.25 2.23 -2.60
CA ALA A 216 9.33 1.41 -3.38
C ALA A 216 7.88 1.70 -2.97
N GLU A 217 7.60 1.81 -1.67
CA GLU A 217 6.26 2.13 -1.17
C GLU A 217 5.79 3.54 -1.58
N GLU A 218 6.69 4.53 -1.61
CA GLU A 218 6.39 5.89 -2.08
C GLU A 218 6.03 5.91 -3.57
N ARG A 219 6.74 5.14 -4.40
CA ARG A 219 6.42 4.99 -5.83
C ARG A 219 5.09 4.30 -6.04
N VAL A 220 4.78 3.25 -5.27
CA VAL A 220 3.49 2.57 -5.31
C VAL A 220 2.37 3.51 -4.90
N ALA A 221 2.57 4.33 -3.87
CA ALA A 221 1.61 5.35 -3.45
C ALA A 221 1.41 6.44 -4.52
N ALA A 222 2.49 6.89 -5.17
CA ALA A 222 2.42 7.85 -6.27
C ALA A 222 1.74 7.28 -7.53
N LEU A 223 1.96 5.99 -7.83
CA LEU A 223 1.26 5.29 -8.89
C LEU A 223 -0.24 5.22 -8.56
N LYS A 224 -0.59 4.75 -7.36
CA LYS A 224 -1.98 4.65 -6.89
C LYS A 224 -2.72 5.98 -6.90
N SER A 225 -2.05 7.09 -6.59
CA SER A 225 -2.67 8.43 -6.64
C SER A 225 -2.83 8.96 -8.07
N SER A 226 -2.01 8.48 -9.01
CA SER A 226 -2.10 8.85 -10.43
C SER A 226 -3.11 7.99 -11.21
N LEU A 227 -3.51 6.85 -10.65
CA LEU A 227 -4.48 5.93 -11.24
C LEU A 227 -5.88 6.57 -11.26
N PRO A 228 -6.55 6.64 -12.43
CA PRO A 228 -7.93 7.15 -12.51
C PRO A 228 -8.91 6.31 -11.68
N ALA A 229 -10.06 6.91 -11.35
CA ALA A 229 -11.11 6.19 -10.63
C ALA A 229 -11.52 4.92 -11.37
N LYS A 230 -11.75 3.85 -10.61
CA LYS A 230 -12.16 2.54 -11.14
C LYS A 230 -13.38 2.61 -12.05
N SER A 231 -14.36 3.45 -11.70
CA SER A 231 -15.53 3.72 -12.53
C SER A 231 -15.19 4.31 -13.90
N SER A 232 -14.17 5.17 -13.99
CA SER A 232 -13.70 5.73 -15.25
C SER A 232 -13.09 4.67 -16.16
N ILE A 233 -12.43 3.66 -15.61
CA ILE A 233 -11.89 2.54 -16.39
C ILE A 233 -12.98 1.62 -16.88
N VAL A 234 -13.95 1.30 -16.02
CA VAL A 234 -15.11 0.50 -16.43
C VAL A 234 -15.88 1.21 -17.56
N LEU A 235 -16.05 2.53 -17.47
CA LEU A 235 -16.65 3.34 -18.54
C LEU A 235 -15.79 3.33 -19.81
N PHE A 236 -14.46 3.46 -19.68
CA PHE A 236 -13.53 3.38 -20.80
C PHE A 236 -13.60 2.03 -21.51
N CYS A 237 -13.72 0.91 -20.78
CA CYS A 237 -13.97 -0.41 -21.36
C CYS A 237 -15.29 -0.47 -22.13
N GLY A 238 -16.34 0.22 -21.67
CA GLY A 238 -17.58 0.40 -22.43
C GLY A 238 -17.36 1.16 -23.74
N VAL A 239 -16.64 2.27 -23.72
CA VAL A 239 -16.29 3.03 -24.95
C VAL A 239 -15.43 2.19 -25.89
N LEU A 240 -14.47 1.44 -25.37
CA LEU A 240 -13.69 0.47 -26.16
C LEU A 240 -14.60 -0.55 -26.83
N GLY A 241 -15.54 -1.16 -26.10
CA GLY A 241 -16.52 -2.09 -26.67
C GLY A 241 -17.35 -1.47 -27.80
N MET A 242 -17.78 -0.21 -27.64
CA MET A 242 -18.45 0.54 -28.70
C MET A 242 -17.56 0.69 -29.95
N LEU A 243 -16.30 1.11 -29.78
CA LEU A 243 -15.34 1.26 -30.88
C LEU A 243 -15.06 -0.07 -31.57
N THR A 244 -14.92 -1.16 -30.82
CA THR A 244 -14.72 -2.50 -31.34
C THR A 244 -15.93 -2.97 -32.16
N GLY A 245 -17.15 -2.71 -31.68
CA GLY A 245 -18.37 -3.01 -32.43
C GLY A 245 -18.45 -2.23 -33.75
N LEU A 246 -18.13 -0.92 -33.71
CA LEU A 246 -18.05 -0.09 -34.91
C LEU A 246 -17.00 -0.57 -35.90
N ALA A 247 -15.82 -0.96 -35.42
CA ALA A 247 -14.75 -1.52 -36.25
C ALA A 247 -15.21 -2.80 -36.97
N GLY A 248 -16.03 -3.63 -36.30
CA GLY A 248 -16.66 -4.79 -36.92
C GLY A 248 -17.62 -4.40 -38.05
N VAL A 249 -18.50 -3.42 -37.83
CA VAL A 249 -19.47 -2.98 -38.85
C VAL A 249 -18.79 -2.42 -40.10
N PHE A 250 -17.70 -1.68 -39.93
CA PHE A 250 -17.01 -0.99 -41.03
C PHE A 250 -15.77 -1.74 -41.55
N ILE A 251 -15.62 -3.03 -41.24
CA ILE A 251 -14.38 -3.76 -41.58
C ILE A 251 -14.05 -3.69 -43.07
N ASP A 252 -15.04 -3.77 -43.96
CA ASP A 252 -14.83 -3.76 -45.41
C ASP A 252 -14.32 -2.39 -45.89
N SER A 253 -14.81 -1.31 -45.29
CA SER A 253 -14.32 0.04 -45.55
C SER A 253 -12.90 0.25 -45.03
N ILE A 254 -12.60 -0.28 -43.84
CA ILE A 254 -11.26 -0.22 -43.24
C ILE A 254 -10.26 -1.03 -44.07
N LEU A 255 -10.59 -2.26 -44.45
CA LEU A 255 -9.75 -3.10 -45.30
C LEU A 255 -9.54 -2.49 -46.69
N GLY A 256 -10.57 -1.86 -47.27
CA GLY A 256 -10.45 -1.11 -48.53
C GLY A 256 -9.50 0.08 -48.41
N PHE A 257 -9.58 0.84 -47.32
CA PHE A 257 -8.67 1.96 -47.04
C PHE A 257 -7.22 1.49 -46.82
N VAL A 258 -7.03 0.42 -46.04
CA VAL A 258 -5.70 -0.16 -45.78
C VAL A 258 -5.10 -0.73 -47.07
N ARG A 259 -5.88 -1.41 -47.91
CA ARG A 259 -5.45 -1.85 -49.25
C ARG A 259 -5.06 -0.66 -50.13
N GLY A 260 -5.86 0.40 -50.15
CA GLY A 260 -5.54 1.61 -50.93
C GLY A 260 -4.26 2.31 -50.46
N ILE A 261 -3.97 2.34 -49.16
CA ILE A 261 -2.69 2.83 -48.63
C ILE A 261 -1.54 1.90 -49.03
N TYR A 262 -1.75 0.59 -48.90
CA TYR A 262 -0.74 -0.42 -49.22
C TYR A 262 -0.38 -0.43 -50.72
N GLU A 263 -1.36 -0.32 -51.60
CA GLU A 263 -1.17 -0.19 -53.06
C GLU A 263 -0.43 1.11 -53.42
N ARG A 264 -0.79 2.22 -52.77
CA ARG A 264 -0.13 3.53 -52.96
C ARG A 264 1.32 3.55 -52.47
N TYR A 265 1.67 2.74 -51.46
CA TYR A 265 3.04 2.58 -50.97
C TYR A 265 3.87 1.59 -51.80
N ARG A 266 3.23 0.63 -52.48
CA ARG A 266 3.93 -0.39 -53.30
C ARG A 266 4.12 0.01 -54.76
N GLY A 267 3.59 1.17 -55.18
CA GLY A 267 3.86 1.75 -56.49
C GLY A 267 3.19 0.99 -57.64
N VAL A 268 1.90 0.71 -57.50
CA VAL A 268 1.00 0.43 -58.64
C VAL A 268 -0.05 1.53 -58.69
#